data_AF-A0A948PNT0-F1
#
_entry.id   AF-A0A948PNT0-F1
#
_cell.length_a   1.000
_cell.length_b   1.000
_cell.length_c   1.000
_cell.angle_alpha   90.00
_cell.angle_beta   90.00
_cell.angle_gamma   90.00
#
_symmetry.space_group_name_H-M   'P 1'
#
loop_
_entity.id
_entity.type
_entity.pdbx_description
1 polymer ?
#
loop_
_entity_poly.entity_id
_entity_poly.type
_entity_poly.pdbx_seq_one_letter_code
_entity_poly.pdbx_strand_id
1 'polypeptide(L)' 'MIHKKLVVLYFGITNVLGRKNILRYEYGGDYSMRSDQYSIFGRSIFVGIYIPFF' A
#
# COMPACT_ATOMS: atom_id res chain seq x y z
N MET A 1 10.64 -41.13 -5.34
CA MET A 1 9.88 -40.07 -6.02
C MET A 1 10.12 -38.77 -5.26
N ILE A 2 10.97 -37.86 -5.77
CA ILE A 2 11.26 -36.58 -5.10
C ILE A 2 10.10 -35.61 -5.40
N HIS A 3 9.26 -35.32 -4.42
CA HIS A 3 8.22 -34.28 -4.52
C HIS A 3 8.88 -32.92 -4.33
N LYS A 4 9.09 -32.18 -5.41
CA LYS A 4 9.52 -30.78 -5.33
C LYS A 4 8.30 -29.90 -5.05
N LYS A 5 8.23 -29.32 -3.85
CA LYS A 5 7.23 -28.30 -3.52
C LYS A 5 7.75 -26.95 -4.01
N LEU A 6 6.99 -26.29 -4.88
CA LEU A 6 7.27 -24.92 -5.27
C LEU A 6 6.93 -24.00 -4.09
N VAL A 7 7.86 -23.19 -3.61
CA VAL A 7 7.59 -22.13 -2.62
C VAL A 7 7.99 -20.81 -3.25
N VAL A 8 7.09 -19.84 -3.26
CA VAL A 8 7.35 -18.51 -3.82
C VAL A 8 7.42 -17.51 -2.68
N LEU A 9 8.56 -16.85 -2.54
CA LEU A 9 8.73 -15.69 -1.68
C LEU A 9 8.63 -14.43 -2.53
N TYR A 10 7.85 -13.46 -2.07
CA TYR A 10 7.74 -12.18 -2.74
C TYR A 10 7.75 -11.05 -1.72
N PHE A 11 8.20 -9.89 -2.16
CA PHE A 11 8.10 -8.66 -1.40
C PHE A 11 7.61 -7.54 -2.30
N GLY A 12 6.96 -6.55 -1.71
CA GLY A 12 6.45 -5.38 -2.40
C GLY A 12 6.76 -4.13 -1.61
N ILE A 13 6.98 -3.02 -2.32
CA ILE A 13 7.14 -1.70 -1.71
C ILE A 13 6.10 -0.78 -2.36
N THR A 14 5.26 -0.15 -1.55
CA THR A 14 4.31 0.86 -2.01
C THR A 14 4.85 2.26 -1.75
N ASN A 15 4.42 3.23 -2.58
CA ASN A 15 4.83 4.63 -2.45
C ASN A 15 6.36 4.83 -2.36
N VAL A 16 7.08 4.22 -3.32
CA VAL A 16 8.55 4.28 -3.41
C VAL A 16 9.05 5.73 -3.42
N LEU A 17 8.32 6.64 -4.09
CA LEU A 17 8.69 8.05 -4.19
C LEU A 17 8.28 8.90 -2.97
N GLY A 18 7.63 8.31 -1.96
CA GLY A 18 7.26 9.02 -0.72
C GLY A 18 6.29 10.19 -0.94
N ARG A 19 5.38 10.08 -1.91
CA ARG A 19 4.37 11.11 -2.17
C ARG A 19 3.34 11.15 -1.05
N LYS A 20 2.80 12.33 -0.77
CA LYS A 20 1.67 12.50 0.15
C LYS A 20 0.41 11.93 -0.48
N ASN A 21 -0.29 11.06 0.23
CA ASN A 21 -1.61 10.57 -0.19
C ASN A 21 -2.69 11.43 0.46
N ILE A 22 -3.27 12.34 -0.32
CA ILE A 22 -4.44 13.11 0.09
C ILE A 22 -5.67 12.28 -0.27
N LEU A 23 -6.45 11.91 0.74
CA LEU A 23 -7.67 11.13 0.56
C LEU A 23 -8.83 12.03 0.10
N ARG A 24 -8.94 13.22 0.71
CA ARG A 24 -9.99 14.20 0.41
C ARG A 24 -9.52 15.59 0.78
N TYR A 25 -10.25 16.58 0.28
CA TYR A 25 -10.11 17.97 0.70
C TYR A 25 -11.34 18.35 1.51
N GLU A 26 -11.13 19.00 2.64
CA GLU A 26 -12.19 19.63 3.43
C GLU A 26 -12.18 21.12 3.12
N TYR A 27 -13.36 21.65 2.80
CA TYR A 27 -13.55 23.06 2.46
C TYR A 27 -14.26 23.78 3.60
N GLY A 28 -13.86 25.03 3.85
CA GLY A 28 -14.60 25.93 4.74
C GLY A 28 -16.01 26.20 4.22
N GLY A 29 -16.90 26.70 5.09
CA GLY A 29 -18.32 26.94 4.72
C GLY A 29 -18.52 27.96 3.59
N ASP A 30 -17.54 28.82 3.36
CA ASP A 30 -17.47 29.78 2.26
C ASP A 30 -16.57 29.32 1.10
N TYR A 31 -16.03 28.09 1.17
CA TYR A 31 -15.08 27.50 0.24
C TYR A 31 -13.76 28.26 0.06
N SER A 32 -13.47 29.28 0.88
CA SER A 32 -12.24 30.07 0.78
C SER A 32 -11.02 29.34 1.34
N MET A 33 -11.24 28.44 2.29
CA MET A 33 -10.21 27.62 2.92
C MET A 33 -10.29 26.17 2.45
N ARG A 34 -9.12 25.59 2.18
CA ARG A 34 -8.96 24.17 1.84
C ARG A 34 -7.97 23.51 2.81
N SER A 35 -8.38 22.40 3.41
CA SER A 35 -7.53 21.55 4.24
C SER A 35 -7.36 20.17 3.59
N ASP A 36 -6.14 19.65 3.65
CA ASP A 36 -5.79 18.34 3.10
C ASP A 36 -6.05 17.27 4.17
N GLN A 37 -6.94 16.32 3.89
CA GLN A 37 -7.12 15.13 4.72
C GLN A 37 -6.29 13.99 4.15
N TYR A 38 -5.34 13.51 4.95
CA TYR A 38 -4.37 12.51 4.51
C TYR A 38 -4.90 11.09 4.70
N SER A 39 -4.52 10.20 3.79
CA SER A 39 -4.75 8.76 3.93
C SER A 39 -3.77 8.15 4.93
N ILE A 40 -4.19 7.09 5.61
CA ILE A 40 -3.32 6.25 6.44
C ILE A 40 -2.27 5.46 5.62
N PHE A 41 -2.47 5.34 4.31
CA PHE A 41 -1.59 4.59 3.42
C PHE A 41 -0.37 5.42 3.00
N GLY A 42 0.76 5.20 3.69
CA GLY A 42 2.07 5.78 3.40
C GLY A 42 2.96 4.87 2.55
N ARG A 43 4.28 5.03 2.70
CA ARG A 43 5.26 4.05 2.19
C ARG A 43 5.19 2.80 3.07
N SER A 44 5.01 1.65 2.44
CA SER A 44 4.89 0.38 3.15
C SER A 44 5.69 -0.71 2.45
N ILE A 45 6.18 -1.66 3.23
CA ILE A 45 6.91 -2.83 2.75
C ILE A 45 6.10 -4.06 3.14
N PHE A 46 5.92 -4.96 2.18
CA PHE A 46 5.17 -6.20 2.34
C PHE A 46 6.09 -7.36 2.03
N VAL A 47 5.97 -8.45 2.78
CA VAL A 47 6.63 -9.72 2.51
C VAL A 47 5.55 -10.79 2.56
N GLY A 48 5.54 -11.66 1.55
CA GLY A 48 4.58 -12.74 1.43
C GLY A 48 5.24 -14.03 1.02
N ILE A 49 4.60 -15.13 1.43
CA ILE A 49 4.96 -16.49 1.05
C ILE A 49 3.75 -17.14 0.39
N TYR A 50 3.96 -17.81 -0.73
CA TYR A 50 2.96 -18.62 -1.41
C TYR A 50 3.42 -20.07 -1.46
N ILE A 51 2.61 -20.94 -0.86
CA ILE A 51 2.82 -22.39 -0.81
C ILE A 51 1.59 -23.03 -1.47
N PRO A 52 1.72 -23.56 -2.70
CA PRO A 52 0.65 -24.29 -3.35
C PRO A 52 0.53 -25.71 -2.78
N PHE A 53 -0.70 -26.24 -2.75
CA PHE A 53 -1.06 -27.53 -2.14
C PHE A 53 -1.34 -28.65 -3.17
N PHE A 54 -0.87 -28.51 -4.41
CA PHE A 54 -1.09 -29.49 -5.47
C PHE A 54 -0.33 -30.81 -5.25
#